data_AF-A0AAN8JJN2-F1
#
_entry.id   AF-A0AAN8JJN2-F1
#
_cell.length_a   1.000
_cell.length_b   1.000
_cell.length_c   1.000
_cell.angle_alpha   90.00
_cell.angle_beta   90.00
_cell.angle_gamma   90.00
#
_symmetry.space_group_name_H-M   'P 1'
#
loop_
_entity.id
_entity.type
_entity.pdbx_description
1 polymer ?
#
loop_
_entity_poly.entity_id
_entity_poly.type
_entity_poly.pdbx_seq_one_letter_code
_entity_poly.pdbx_strand_id
1 'polypeptide(L)'
;MLPAILVVAGILLNSMPASAYNRKTFTAAVYEHSLIFPPNRSTVASRYNALADVMVNLRIYDQQAKFAASQDVDILVFPEDGLYGTKFSRDSIKPYLEEIPDPKSEVWNPCTQPNRYSKTEIQVYLSCMALNNSMYIVANMGNKQRCTRRTDSNCPSDGQYQYNTNVVYAPNGRLIARYHKQNLFYEYQFDRPRSVNYAFFETPFGRFGTFTCFDILFEEPAITLIERYNVSNIVFPTAWMDALPLLSAIQFHSAFAQGMGVNFLAANIHVPNKRFHGSGIYTPGGPKKFYYNDVGYGGGKLIISQLNVIENRRPHVAYNEVQRPSSEQKTFHSYVFYDKFTFVELQRSSGVLSVCNNRLCCHLEYAINKDNSDMYAFGAFDGLHTHEGQYYLQICTLLRCANKTRSSCGQPTKQAYSEFNDIKIYGTFQTNYVFPEVLKSRKRDGQLNLASNGWKYNNGVLRATRKTTHPVLSVSLFGRIYSRDKLPPGYHFTGSGSKSLSSSLYLSFLMPVLLLAVYGSNMACGLFTRMDN
;
A
#
# COMPACT_ATOMS: atom_id res chain seq x y z
N MET A 1 29.35 -47.31 42.74
CA MET A 1 29.55 -47.41 41.28
C MET A 1 28.21 -47.67 40.62
N LEU A 2 27.64 -46.66 39.99
CA LEU A 2 26.44 -46.70 39.14
C LEU A 2 26.65 -45.57 38.12
N PRO A 3 26.72 -45.83 36.81
CA PRO A 3 26.93 -44.77 35.83
C PRO A 3 25.60 -44.11 35.49
N ALA A 4 25.59 -42.78 35.52
CA ALA A 4 24.49 -41.96 35.03
C ALA A 4 24.43 -42.05 33.50
N ILE A 5 23.29 -42.46 32.95
CA ILE A 5 23.01 -42.44 31.52
C ILE A 5 22.49 -41.02 31.18
N LEU A 6 23.32 -40.23 30.51
CA LEU A 6 22.89 -39.00 29.84
C LEU A 6 22.14 -39.38 28.57
N VAL A 7 20.82 -39.17 28.55
CA VAL A 7 20.03 -39.21 27.32
C VAL A 7 20.13 -37.83 26.66
N VAL A 8 20.98 -37.72 25.63
CA VAL A 8 21.02 -36.56 24.74
C VAL A 8 19.89 -36.72 23.72
N ALA A 9 18.81 -35.96 23.90
CA ALA A 9 17.77 -35.80 22.89
C ALA A 9 18.35 -35.02 21.70
N GLY A 10 18.65 -35.72 20.60
CA GLY A 10 19.06 -35.11 19.34
C GLY A 10 17.90 -34.32 18.74
N ILE A 11 18.02 -33.00 18.76
CA ILE A 11 17.20 -32.11 17.93
C ILE A 11 17.64 -32.32 16.48
N LEU A 12 16.84 -33.04 15.69
CA LEU A 12 16.97 -33.05 14.24
C LEU A 12 16.63 -31.65 13.71
N LEU A 13 17.61 -30.77 13.70
CA LEU A 13 17.63 -29.63 12.80
C LEU A 13 17.59 -30.22 11.39
N ASN A 14 16.46 -30.09 10.72
CA ASN A 14 16.39 -30.25 9.26
C ASN A 14 17.27 -29.16 8.65
N SER A 15 18.58 -29.44 8.56
CA SER A 15 19.53 -28.64 7.83
C SER A 15 19.10 -28.64 6.37
N MET A 16 18.64 -27.49 5.88
CA MET A 16 18.55 -27.26 4.45
C MET A 16 19.89 -27.62 3.82
N PRO A 17 19.93 -28.36 2.70
CA PRO A 17 21.18 -28.64 2.02
C PRO A 17 21.90 -27.32 1.72
N ALA A 18 23.19 -27.26 2.06
CA ALA A 18 24.05 -26.07 1.91
C ALA A 18 24.05 -25.46 0.48
N SER A 19 23.53 -26.19 -0.50
CA SER A 19 23.29 -25.73 -1.88
C SER A 19 22.19 -24.66 -2.01
N ALA A 20 21.32 -24.46 -1.01
CA ALA A 20 20.18 -23.53 -1.12
C ALA A 20 20.57 -22.06 -0.93
N TYR A 21 21.74 -21.74 -0.37
CA TYR A 21 22.17 -20.37 -0.07
C TYR A 21 22.86 -19.64 -1.24
N ASN A 22 22.90 -20.22 -2.46
CA ASN A 22 23.68 -19.70 -3.59
C ASN A 22 22.87 -19.10 -4.74
N ARG A 23 21.55 -18.92 -4.61
CA ARG A 23 20.77 -18.27 -5.67
C ARG A 23 21.08 -16.77 -5.72
N LYS A 24 21.57 -16.30 -6.87
CA LYS A 24 21.80 -14.86 -7.14
C LYS A 24 20.53 -14.13 -7.57
N THR A 25 19.54 -14.87 -8.08
CA THR A 25 18.27 -14.34 -8.57
C THR A 25 17.11 -15.25 -8.18
N PHE A 26 15.90 -14.69 -8.23
CA PHE A 26 14.63 -15.40 -8.08
C PHE A 26 13.55 -14.74 -8.95
N THR A 27 12.52 -15.48 -9.32
CA THR A 27 11.39 -14.98 -10.11
C THR A 27 10.21 -14.70 -9.20
N ALA A 28 9.74 -13.45 -9.19
CA ALA A 28 8.59 -13.03 -8.40
C ALA A 28 7.39 -12.72 -9.29
N ALA A 29 6.20 -12.94 -8.73
CA ALA A 29 4.95 -12.53 -9.32
C ALA A 29 4.06 -11.78 -8.32
N VAL A 30 3.32 -10.80 -8.83
CA VAL A 30 2.20 -10.16 -8.11
C VAL A 30 0.97 -10.18 -9.01
N TYR A 31 -0.20 -10.36 -8.41
CA TYR A 31 -1.46 -10.35 -9.14
C TYR A 31 -2.31 -9.16 -8.74
N GLU A 32 -2.58 -8.27 -9.70
CA GLU A 32 -3.63 -7.25 -9.57
C GLU A 32 -4.98 -7.93 -9.79
N HIS A 33 -5.81 -8.05 -8.74
CA HIS A 33 -7.02 -8.88 -8.80
C HIS A 33 -8.28 -8.09 -9.12
N SER A 34 -8.99 -8.43 -10.20
CA SER A 34 -10.37 -7.98 -10.41
C SER A 34 -11.31 -8.73 -9.48
N LEU A 35 -11.46 -8.20 -8.28
CA LEU A 35 -12.28 -8.76 -7.21
C LEU A 35 -13.74 -8.91 -7.63
N ILE A 36 -14.27 -10.12 -7.46
CA ILE A 36 -15.71 -10.38 -7.49
C ILE A 36 -16.22 -10.20 -6.06
N PHE A 37 -16.98 -9.13 -5.84
CA PHE A 37 -17.55 -8.82 -4.53
C PHE A 37 -18.70 -9.79 -4.19
N PRO A 38 -18.82 -10.22 -2.92
CA PRO A 38 -20.03 -10.88 -2.45
C PRO A 38 -21.27 -10.00 -2.70
N PRO A 39 -22.41 -10.59 -3.06
CA PRO A 39 -23.61 -9.85 -3.46
C PRO A 39 -24.17 -8.98 -2.33
N ASN A 40 -24.08 -9.44 -1.09
CA ASN A 40 -24.47 -8.69 0.10
C ASN A 40 -23.41 -8.81 1.18
N ARG A 41 -22.93 -7.66 1.66
CA ARG A 41 -21.91 -7.54 2.72
C ARG A 41 -22.44 -6.88 3.99
N SER A 42 -23.68 -6.41 3.96
CA SER A 42 -24.34 -5.72 5.07
C SER A 42 -25.12 -6.67 5.97
N THR A 43 -25.54 -7.82 5.45
CA THR A 43 -26.25 -8.86 6.22
C THR A 43 -25.34 -10.05 6.50
N VAL A 44 -25.63 -10.78 7.59
CA VAL A 44 -24.87 -11.98 7.96
C VAL A 44 -25.26 -13.12 7.01
N ALA A 45 -24.28 -13.63 6.26
CA ALA A 45 -24.43 -14.82 5.43
C ALA A 45 -24.27 -16.11 6.25
N SER A 46 -24.73 -17.25 5.72
CA SER A 46 -24.30 -18.54 6.25
C SER A 46 -22.82 -18.78 5.92
N ARG A 47 -22.12 -19.61 6.71
CA ARG A 47 -20.73 -20.01 6.39
C ARG A 47 -20.63 -20.67 5.01
N TYR A 48 -21.64 -21.46 4.63
CA TYR A 48 -21.71 -22.09 3.32
C TYR A 48 -21.70 -21.05 2.19
N ASN A 49 -22.55 -20.01 2.29
CA ASN A 49 -22.62 -18.95 1.28
C ASN A 49 -21.34 -18.11 1.26
N ALA A 50 -20.83 -17.71 2.42
CA ALA A 50 -19.59 -16.94 2.50
C ALA A 50 -18.38 -17.70 1.93
N LEU A 51 -18.31 -19.02 2.15
CA LEU A 51 -17.29 -19.85 1.53
C LEU A 51 -17.50 -19.93 0.02
N ALA A 52 -18.73 -20.08 -0.47
CA ALA A 52 -19.02 -20.06 -1.90
C ALA A 52 -18.58 -18.75 -2.57
N ASP A 53 -18.81 -17.60 -1.93
CA ASP A 53 -18.36 -16.29 -2.40
C ASP A 53 -16.83 -16.20 -2.47
N VAL A 54 -16.13 -16.67 -1.43
CA VAL A 54 -14.65 -16.71 -1.40
C VAL A 54 -14.09 -17.66 -2.46
N MET A 55 -14.74 -18.80 -2.66
CA MET A 55 -14.30 -19.81 -3.64
C MET A 55 -14.29 -19.30 -5.08
N VAL A 56 -15.15 -18.33 -5.42
CA VAL A 56 -15.12 -17.69 -6.74
C VAL A 56 -13.75 -17.01 -6.97
N ASN A 57 -13.28 -16.24 -6.00
CA ASN A 57 -12.00 -15.55 -6.09
C ASN A 57 -10.80 -16.51 -5.96
N LEU A 58 -10.88 -17.52 -5.08
CA LEU A 58 -9.82 -18.53 -4.93
C LEU A 58 -9.57 -19.34 -6.21
N ARG A 59 -10.61 -19.62 -7.01
CA ARG A 59 -10.44 -20.29 -8.32
C ARG A 59 -9.67 -19.42 -9.32
N ILE A 60 -9.87 -18.11 -9.29
CA ILE A 60 -9.09 -17.18 -10.10
C ILE A 60 -7.63 -17.20 -9.62
N TYR A 61 -7.39 -17.18 -8.31
CA TYR A 61 -6.04 -17.27 -7.75
C TYR A 61 -5.35 -18.56 -8.17
N ASP A 62 -6.03 -19.71 -8.14
CA ASP A 62 -5.48 -21.00 -8.58
C ASP A 62 -5.10 -20.98 -10.07
N GLN A 63 -5.91 -20.36 -10.94
CA GLN A 63 -5.56 -20.18 -12.35
C GLN A 63 -4.30 -19.32 -12.52
N GLN A 64 -4.19 -18.23 -11.76
CA GLN A 64 -2.99 -17.38 -11.80
C GLN A 64 -1.76 -18.10 -11.24
N ALA A 65 -1.92 -18.90 -10.19
CA ALA A 65 -0.85 -19.70 -9.60
C ALA A 65 -0.32 -20.76 -10.56
N LYS A 66 -1.21 -21.47 -11.27
CA LYS A 66 -0.83 -22.42 -12.33
C LYS A 66 -0.09 -21.75 -13.48
N PHE A 67 -0.55 -20.58 -13.91
CA PHE A 67 0.14 -19.82 -14.96
C PHE A 67 1.48 -19.24 -14.48
N ALA A 68 1.58 -18.80 -13.23
CA ALA A 68 2.84 -18.36 -12.64
C ALA A 68 3.84 -19.53 -12.53
N ALA A 69 3.37 -20.71 -12.11
CA ALA A 69 4.19 -21.92 -12.01
C ALA A 69 4.75 -22.35 -13.37
N SER A 70 3.97 -22.23 -14.45
CA SER A 70 4.47 -22.52 -15.81
C SER A 70 5.48 -21.49 -16.34
N GLN A 71 5.80 -20.47 -15.56
CA GLN A 71 6.81 -19.44 -15.82
C GLN A 71 7.94 -19.46 -14.77
N ASP A 72 8.09 -20.58 -14.04
CA ASP A 72 9.12 -20.80 -13.01
C ASP A 72 9.15 -19.69 -11.94
N VAL A 73 7.96 -19.23 -11.53
CA VAL A 73 7.83 -18.25 -10.44
C VAL A 73 8.10 -18.91 -9.09
N ASP A 74 8.95 -18.28 -8.28
CA ASP A 74 9.30 -18.75 -6.94
C ASP A 74 8.31 -18.27 -5.87
N ILE A 75 7.74 -17.08 -6.03
CA ILE A 75 6.79 -16.48 -5.08
C ILE A 75 5.70 -15.66 -5.79
N LEU A 76 4.45 -15.88 -5.40
CA LEU A 76 3.28 -15.15 -5.89
C LEU A 76 2.54 -14.44 -4.76
N VAL A 77 2.29 -13.15 -4.94
CA VAL A 77 1.56 -12.30 -4.00
C VAL A 77 0.17 -11.93 -4.52
N PHE A 78 -0.84 -12.16 -3.69
CA PHE A 78 -2.22 -11.76 -3.88
C PHE A 78 -2.58 -10.54 -2.99
N PRO A 79 -3.59 -9.75 -3.38
CA PRO A 79 -3.90 -8.49 -2.72
C PRO A 79 -4.65 -8.64 -1.40
N GLU A 80 -4.67 -7.54 -0.63
CA GLU A 80 -5.51 -7.37 0.55
C GLU A 80 -6.99 -7.41 0.17
N ASP A 81 -7.82 -8.03 1.02
CA ASP A 81 -9.27 -8.16 0.81
C ASP A 81 -9.65 -8.77 -0.55
N GLY A 82 -8.72 -9.43 -1.23
CA GLY A 82 -8.93 -9.96 -2.57
C GLY A 82 -9.81 -11.22 -2.62
N LEU A 83 -10.17 -11.79 -1.46
CA LEU A 83 -11.04 -12.96 -1.34
C LEU A 83 -12.51 -12.60 -1.12
N TYR A 84 -12.79 -11.53 -0.37
CA TYR A 84 -14.15 -11.18 0.09
C TYR A 84 -14.48 -9.67 -0.03
N GLY A 85 -13.48 -8.82 -0.28
CA GLY A 85 -13.64 -7.37 -0.45
C GLY A 85 -13.77 -6.57 0.85
N THR A 86 -14.16 -5.31 0.69
CA THR A 86 -14.26 -4.33 1.78
C THR A 86 -15.70 -4.11 2.24
N LYS A 87 -15.94 -3.23 3.22
CA LYS A 87 -17.29 -2.78 3.67
C LYS A 87 -18.15 -3.86 4.33
N PHE A 88 -17.59 -4.51 5.34
CA PHE A 88 -18.34 -5.39 6.24
C PHE A 88 -18.57 -4.72 7.60
N SER A 89 -19.54 -5.22 8.36
CA SER A 89 -19.62 -5.00 9.80
C SER A 89 -18.86 -6.12 10.52
N ARG A 90 -18.66 -5.97 11.85
CA ARG A 90 -18.11 -7.05 12.67
C ARG A 90 -18.90 -8.34 12.55
N ASP A 91 -20.23 -8.27 12.43
CA ASP A 91 -21.07 -9.46 12.34
C ASP A 91 -21.09 -10.06 10.94
N SER A 92 -21.20 -9.23 9.89
CA SER A 92 -21.32 -9.73 8.52
C SER A 92 -20.02 -10.35 7.99
N ILE A 93 -18.85 -9.99 8.55
CA ILE A 93 -17.57 -10.62 8.18
C ILE A 93 -17.38 -12.00 8.82
N LYS A 94 -18.01 -12.30 9.98
CA LYS A 94 -17.78 -13.54 10.76
C LYS A 94 -17.81 -14.83 9.93
N PRO A 95 -18.75 -15.02 8.99
CA PRO A 95 -18.81 -16.22 8.16
C PRO A 95 -17.61 -16.40 7.21
N TYR A 96 -16.87 -15.32 6.92
CA TYR A 96 -15.69 -15.32 6.05
C TYR A 96 -14.39 -15.63 6.80
N LEU A 97 -14.39 -15.54 8.14
CA LEU A 97 -13.20 -15.68 8.98
C LEU A 97 -12.88 -17.15 9.31
N GLU A 98 -11.60 -17.48 9.36
CA GLU A 98 -11.08 -18.76 9.88
C GLU A 98 -10.16 -18.52 11.06
N GLU A 99 -9.98 -19.53 11.90
CA GLU A 99 -8.94 -19.49 12.93
C GLU A 99 -7.61 -19.90 12.29
N ILE A 100 -6.61 -19.02 12.39
CA ILE A 100 -5.30 -19.22 11.80
C ILE A 100 -4.31 -19.42 12.95
N PRO A 101 -3.66 -20.59 13.11
CA PRO A 101 -2.71 -20.81 14.19
C PRO A 101 -1.45 -19.95 14.02
N ASP A 102 -0.66 -19.80 15.10
CA ASP A 102 0.62 -19.09 15.00
C ASP A 102 1.71 -20.03 14.49
N PRO A 103 2.31 -19.78 13.31
CA PRO A 103 3.36 -20.63 12.76
C PRO A 103 4.66 -20.62 13.57
N LYS A 104 4.82 -19.70 14.54
CA LYS A 104 5.95 -19.70 15.49
C LYS A 104 5.78 -20.75 16.59
N SER A 105 4.55 -21.06 16.98
CA SER A 105 4.26 -22.07 18.01
C SER A 105 3.90 -23.43 17.41
N GLU A 106 3.39 -23.48 16.18
CA GLU A 106 2.83 -24.69 15.62
C GLU A 106 3.29 -24.93 14.17
N VAL A 107 3.67 -26.18 13.89
CA VAL A 107 3.98 -26.64 12.54
C VAL A 107 2.73 -27.25 11.92
N TRP A 108 2.18 -26.63 10.88
CA TRP A 108 1.01 -27.15 10.19
C TRP A 108 1.09 -26.98 8.67
N ASN A 109 0.69 -28.03 7.97
CA ASN A 109 0.50 -28.06 6.54
C ASN A 109 -0.99 -28.35 6.26
N PRO A 110 -1.80 -27.32 5.98
CA PRO A 110 -3.23 -27.51 5.77
C PRO A 110 -3.57 -28.48 4.63
N CYS A 111 -2.77 -28.52 3.56
CA CYS A 111 -3.05 -29.39 2.42
C CYS A 111 -2.94 -30.88 2.75
N THR A 112 -1.91 -31.25 3.51
CA THR A 112 -1.66 -32.66 3.90
C THR A 112 -2.36 -33.04 5.20
N GLN A 113 -2.74 -32.06 6.02
CA GLN A 113 -3.41 -32.25 7.31
C GLN A 113 -4.70 -31.40 7.39
N PRO A 114 -5.67 -31.59 6.46
CA PRO A 114 -6.84 -30.71 6.35
C PRO A 114 -7.80 -30.83 7.54
N ASN A 115 -7.77 -31.95 8.25
CA ASN A 115 -8.68 -32.23 9.37
C ASN A 115 -8.08 -31.86 10.74
N ARG A 116 -6.87 -31.29 10.79
CA ARG A 116 -6.22 -30.92 12.07
C ARG A 116 -6.98 -29.82 12.80
N TYR A 117 -7.51 -28.86 12.06
CA TYR A 117 -8.40 -27.83 12.57
C TYR A 117 -9.72 -27.89 11.80
N SER A 118 -10.83 -27.57 12.47
CA SER A 118 -12.14 -27.55 11.80
C SER A 118 -12.36 -26.22 11.07
N LYS A 119 -13.08 -26.25 9.95
CA LYS A 119 -13.56 -25.05 9.21
C LYS A 119 -12.41 -24.15 8.72
N THR A 120 -11.41 -24.78 8.10
CA THR A 120 -10.21 -24.12 7.55
C THR A 120 -10.11 -24.27 6.02
N GLU A 121 -11.24 -24.26 5.33
CA GLU A 121 -11.33 -24.56 3.90
C GLU A 121 -10.47 -23.59 3.04
N ILE A 122 -10.42 -22.30 3.40
CA ILE A 122 -9.62 -21.28 2.71
C ILE A 122 -8.14 -21.57 2.89
N GLN A 123 -7.70 -21.89 4.12
CA GLN A 123 -6.30 -22.23 4.40
C GLN A 123 -5.87 -23.53 3.70
N VAL A 124 -6.72 -24.55 3.67
CA VAL A 124 -6.47 -25.80 2.91
C VAL A 124 -6.29 -25.50 1.43
N TYR A 125 -7.16 -24.68 0.84
CA TYR A 125 -7.08 -24.34 -0.58
C TYR A 125 -5.79 -23.58 -0.93
N LEU A 126 -5.43 -22.56 -0.15
CA LEU A 126 -4.19 -21.78 -0.34
C LEU A 126 -2.93 -22.63 -0.11
N SER A 127 -2.94 -23.51 0.90
CA SER A 127 -1.86 -24.45 1.16
C SER A 127 -1.65 -25.44 0.02
N CYS A 128 -2.74 -26.01 -0.52
CA CYS A 128 -2.65 -26.90 -1.68
C CYS A 128 -2.25 -26.16 -2.95
N MET A 129 -2.66 -24.90 -3.12
CA MET A 129 -2.19 -24.06 -4.21
C MET A 129 -0.66 -23.89 -4.15
N ALA A 130 -0.08 -23.68 -2.97
CA ALA A 130 1.37 -23.60 -2.82
C ALA A 130 2.06 -24.95 -3.11
N LEU A 131 1.56 -26.04 -2.52
CA LEU A 131 2.11 -27.39 -2.70
C LEU A 131 2.06 -27.88 -4.15
N ASN A 132 0.90 -27.77 -4.81
CA ASN A 132 0.68 -28.26 -6.17
C ASN A 132 1.50 -27.50 -7.21
N ASN A 133 1.86 -26.24 -6.92
CA ASN A 133 2.61 -25.38 -7.83
C ASN A 133 4.09 -25.23 -7.40
N SER A 134 4.52 -25.87 -6.30
CA SER A 134 5.88 -25.78 -5.76
C SER A 134 6.39 -24.34 -5.62
N MET A 135 5.52 -23.44 -5.14
CA MET A 135 5.74 -21.99 -5.12
C MET A 135 5.29 -21.39 -3.78
N TYR A 136 5.97 -20.33 -3.32
CA TYR A 136 5.51 -19.58 -2.16
C TYR A 136 4.23 -18.81 -2.53
N ILE A 137 3.17 -18.96 -1.73
CA ILE A 137 1.91 -18.24 -1.89
C ILE A 137 1.73 -17.26 -0.74
N VAL A 138 1.55 -15.99 -1.06
CA VAL A 138 1.21 -14.92 -0.11
C VAL A 138 -0.22 -14.48 -0.41
N ALA A 139 -1.09 -14.52 0.59
CA ALA A 139 -2.48 -14.09 0.47
C ALA A 139 -2.93 -13.32 1.70
N ASN A 140 -4.03 -12.59 1.56
CA ASN A 140 -4.70 -11.91 2.64
C ASN A 140 -6.09 -12.53 2.89
N MET A 141 -6.41 -12.78 4.15
CA MET A 141 -7.69 -13.32 4.58
C MET A 141 -8.06 -12.81 5.98
N GLY A 142 -9.28 -13.11 6.42
CA GLY A 142 -9.72 -12.76 7.76
C GLY A 142 -9.41 -13.85 8.79
N ASN A 143 -8.75 -13.47 9.88
CA ASN A 143 -8.54 -14.34 11.04
C ASN A 143 -9.59 -14.05 12.11
N LYS A 144 -10.06 -15.07 12.81
CA LYS A 144 -10.77 -14.94 14.09
C LYS A 144 -10.03 -15.66 15.20
N GLN A 145 -9.95 -15.05 16.37
CA GLN A 145 -9.38 -15.66 17.56
C GLN A 145 -10.39 -15.56 18.72
N ARG A 146 -10.85 -16.71 19.21
CA ARG A 146 -11.79 -16.75 20.33
C ARG A 146 -11.11 -16.25 21.60
N CYS A 147 -11.85 -15.51 22.41
CA CYS A 147 -11.38 -15.05 23.71
C CYS A 147 -12.54 -15.06 24.71
N THR A 148 -12.22 -14.92 26.00
CA THR A 148 -13.24 -14.71 27.04
C THR A 148 -12.81 -13.57 27.94
N ARG A 149 -13.75 -12.78 28.45
CA ARG A 149 -13.45 -11.71 29.41
C ARG A 149 -12.86 -12.21 30.74
N ARG A 150 -13.05 -13.50 31.05
CA ARG A 150 -12.47 -14.15 32.23
C ARG A 150 -10.94 -14.27 32.13
N THR A 151 -10.44 -14.62 30.97
CA THR A 151 -9.00 -14.83 30.71
C THR A 151 -8.34 -13.64 30.05
N ASP A 152 -9.14 -12.77 29.43
CA ASP A 152 -8.66 -11.62 28.70
C ASP A 152 -9.60 -10.41 28.83
N SER A 153 -9.21 -9.43 29.64
CA SER A 153 -10.07 -8.30 30.00
C SER A 153 -10.49 -7.42 28.81
N ASN A 154 -9.70 -7.34 27.74
CA ASN A 154 -10.07 -6.58 26.54
C ASN A 154 -10.73 -7.44 25.45
N CYS A 155 -11.13 -8.66 25.76
CA CYS A 155 -11.88 -9.49 24.81
C CYS A 155 -13.14 -8.72 24.35
N PRO A 156 -13.34 -8.55 23.02
CA PRO A 156 -14.52 -7.90 22.47
C PRO A 156 -15.82 -8.51 23.01
N SER A 157 -16.88 -7.71 23.07
CA SER A 157 -18.17 -8.14 23.62
C SER A 157 -18.80 -9.32 22.87
N ASP A 158 -18.42 -9.52 21.61
CA ASP A 158 -18.82 -10.64 20.77
C ASP A 158 -17.93 -11.88 20.90
N GLY A 159 -17.01 -11.90 21.87
CA GLY A 159 -16.26 -13.10 22.29
C GLY A 159 -15.13 -13.52 21.36
N GLN A 160 -14.73 -12.67 20.42
CA GLN A 160 -13.61 -12.95 19.52
C GLN A 160 -12.94 -11.69 19.00
N TYR A 161 -11.64 -11.80 18.76
CA TYR A 161 -10.91 -10.87 17.91
C TYR A 161 -11.08 -11.23 16.44
N GLN A 162 -11.09 -10.21 15.58
CA GLN A 162 -11.16 -10.35 14.12
C GLN A 162 -10.04 -9.55 13.50
N TYR A 163 -9.20 -10.14 12.64
CA TYR A 163 -8.02 -9.46 12.09
C TYR A 163 -7.96 -9.56 10.57
N ASN A 164 -7.64 -8.45 9.92
CA ASN A 164 -7.08 -8.44 8.57
C ASN A 164 -5.71 -9.15 8.64
N THR A 165 -5.54 -10.24 7.88
CA THR A 165 -4.43 -11.16 8.10
C THR A 165 -3.73 -11.59 6.81
N ASN A 166 -2.44 -11.28 6.69
CA ASN A 166 -1.62 -11.94 5.66
C ASN A 166 -1.20 -13.32 6.15
N VAL A 167 -1.24 -14.30 5.25
CA VAL A 167 -0.72 -15.66 5.44
C VAL A 167 0.28 -15.98 4.34
N VAL A 168 1.30 -16.75 4.68
CA VAL A 168 2.32 -17.22 3.73
C VAL A 168 2.45 -18.72 3.83
N TYR A 169 2.32 -19.38 2.68
CA TYR A 169 2.53 -20.82 2.52
C TYR A 169 3.82 -21.08 1.75
N ALA A 170 4.66 -21.98 2.28
CA ALA A 170 5.86 -22.46 1.61
C ALA A 170 5.53 -23.36 0.40
N PRO A 171 6.49 -23.63 -0.51
CA PRO A 171 6.32 -24.51 -1.66
C PRO A 171 5.84 -25.93 -1.34
N ASN A 172 5.99 -26.38 -0.10
CA ASN A 172 5.47 -27.66 0.37
C ASN A 172 4.08 -27.55 1.02
N GLY A 173 3.40 -26.41 0.94
CA GLY A 173 2.08 -26.16 1.54
C GLY A 173 2.10 -25.78 3.02
N ARG A 174 3.25 -25.74 3.70
CA ARG A 174 3.30 -25.38 5.14
C ARG A 174 3.00 -23.90 5.36
N LEU A 175 2.18 -23.58 6.38
CA LEU A 175 2.02 -22.21 6.87
C LEU A 175 3.30 -21.74 7.56
N ILE A 176 3.93 -20.66 7.08
CA ILE A 176 5.23 -20.18 7.56
C ILE A 176 5.21 -18.74 8.09
N ALA A 177 4.19 -17.96 7.78
CA ALA A 177 3.99 -16.64 8.38
C ALA A 177 2.52 -16.28 8.49
N ARG A 178 2.19 -15.54 9.56
CA ARG A 178 0.88 -14.93 9.82
C ARG A 178 1.11 -13.52 10.34
N TYR A 179 0.54 -12.52 9.68
CA TYR A 179 0.63 -11.11 10.07
C TYR A 179 -0.76 -10.54 10.25
N HIS A 180 -1.04 -9.89 11.38
CA HIS A 180 -2.28 -9.12 11.56
C HIS A 180 -1.99 -7.65 11.31
N LYS A 181 -2.78 -7.01 10.44
CA LYS A 181 -2.61 -5.60 10.06
C LYS A 181 -2.63 -4.69 11.29
N GLN A 182 -1.60 -3.85 11.43
CA GLN A 182 -1.41 -3.00 12.60
C GLN A 182 -2.11 -1.64 12.46
N ASN A 183 -2.08 -1.06 11.27
CA ASN A 183 -2.62 0.27 10.99
C ASN A 183 -3.85 0.14 10.10
N LEU A 184 -5.04 0.08 10.72
CA LEU A 184 -6.31 -0.09 10.03
C LEU A 184 -6.74 1.19 9.30
N PHE A 185 -7.44 1.04 8.17
CA PHE A 185 -7.95 2.16 7.37
C PHE A 185 -9.43 1.97 7.03
N TYR A 186 -10.32 2.52 7.87
CA TYR A 186 -11.79 2.35 7.78
C TYR A 186 -12.26 0.87 7.81
N GLU A 187 -11.49 0.00 8.44
CA GLU A 187 -11.78 -1.44 8.57
C GLU A 187 -12.54 -1.74 9.88
N TYR A 188 -13.74 -1.20 10.03
CA TYR A 188 -14.55 -1.32 11.25
C TYR A 188 -14.89 -2.76 11.65
N GLN A 189 -14.76 -3.71 10.72
CA GLN A 189 -14.94 -5.13 10.95
C GLN A 189 -13.75 -5.80 11.67
N PHE A 190 -12.59 -5.14 11.74
CA PHE A 190 -11.36 -5.70 12.30
C PHE A 190 -10.89 -4.96 13.56
N ASP A 191 -10.24 -5.73 14.43
CA ASP A 191 -9.56 -5.27 15.63
C ASP A 191 -8.11 -4.93 15.31
N ARG A 192 -7.57 -3.92 15.99
CA ARG A 192 -6.12 -3.65 15.97
C ARG A 192 -5.40 -4.62 16.92
N PRO A 193 -4.31 -5.27 16.50
CA PRO A 193 -3.49 -6.08 17.40
C PRO A 193 -2.92 -5.25 18.56
N ARG A 194 -2.88 -5.84 19.77
CA ARG A 194 -2.33 -5.17 20.96
C ARG A 194 -0.84 -4.87 20.84
N SER A 195 -0.13 -5.78 20.19
CA SER A 195 1.29 -5.67 19.91
C SER A 195 1.51 -6.04 18.46
N VAL A 196 2.56 -5.45 17.88
CA VAL A 196 2.93 -5.68 16.49
C VAL A 196 3.47 -7.11 16.37
N ASN A 197 2.80 -7.94 15.57
CA ASN A 197 3.33 -9.26 15.25
C ASN A 197 4.24 -9.16 14.03
N TYR A 198 5.53 -8.93 14.25
CA TYR A 198 6.52 -8.93 13.17
C TYR A 198 6.54 -10.29 12.47
N ALA A 199 6.12 -10.29 11.21
CA ALA A 199 6.03 -11.47 10.37
C ALA A 199 7.10 -11.43 9.28
N PHE A 200 8.05 -12.35 9.36
CA PHE A 200 9.08 -12.58 8.37
C PHE A 200 9.38 -14.07 8.25
N PHE A 201 9.95 -14.48 7.13
CA PHE A 201 10.25 -15.87 6.81
C PHE A 201 11.49 -16.00 5.93
N GLU A 202 12.16 -17.15 6.03
CA GLU A 202 13.35 -17.47 5.24
C GLU A 202 12.98 -18.15 3.92
N THR A 203 13.73 -17.82 2.87
CA THR A 203 13.71 -18.54 1.61
C THR A 203 15.15 -18.76 1.10
N PRO A 204 15.36 -19.65 0.12
CA PRO A 204 16.67 -19.80 -0.55
C PRO A 204 17.18 -18.53 -1.26
N PHE A 205 16.35 -17.49 -1.37
CA PHE A 205 16.63 -16.24 -2.09
C PHE A 205 16.45 -15.01 -1.19
N GLY A 206 16.64 -15.20 0.12
CA GLY A 206 16.72 -14.15 1.12
C GLY A 206 15.55 -14.09 2.08
N ARG A 207 15.65 -13.20 3.08
CA ARG A 207 14.59 -13.00 4.07
C ARG A 207 13.49 -12.12 3.50
N PHE A 208 12.24 -12.54 3.73
CA PHE A 208 11.05 -11.77 3.39
C PHE A 208 10.32 -11.31 4.64
N GLY A 209 9.75 -10.12 4.60
CA GLY A 209 8.80 -9.60 5.57
C GLY A 209 7.47 -9.27 4.90
N THR A 210 6.40 -9.21 5.69
CA THR A 210 5.08 -8.81 5.18
C THR A 210 4.41 -7.82 6.12
N PHE A 211 3.74 -6.84 5.50
CA PHE A 211 2.81 -5.91 6.11
C PHE A 211 1.78 -5.49 5.06
N THR A 212 0.73 -4.77 5.45
CA THR A 212 -0.46 -4.61 4.61
C THR A 212 -0.83 -3.15 4.41
N CYS A 213 -0.93 -2.72 3.15
CA CYS A 213 -1.53 -1.45 2.74
C CYS A 213 -1.05 -0.25 3.59
N PHE A 214 -1.96 0.35 4.36
CA PHE A 214 -1.73 1.56 5.15
C PHE A 214 -0.54 1.46 6.12
N ASP A 215 -0.11 0.26 6.50
CA ASP A 215 1.11 0.02 7.30
C ASP A 215 2.37 0.68 6.71
N ILE A 216 2.46 0.84 5.38
CA ILE A 216 3.62 1.44 4.70
C ILE A 216 3.92 2.88 5.14
N LEU A 217 2.91 3.60 5.66
CA LEU A 217 3.06 4.99 6.11
C LEU A 217 3.57 5.11 7.56
N PHE A 218 3.74 4.01 8.27
CA PHE A 218 4.09 3.99 9.70
C PHE A 218 5.40 3.26 9.97
N GLU A 219 6.04 3.59 11.10
CA GLU A 219 7.26 2.91 11.55
C GLU A 219 7.00 1.42 11.80
N GLU A 220 5.86 1.15 12.42
CA GLU A 220 5.48 -0.18 12.88
C GLU A 220 4.37 -0.78 12.01
N PRO A 221 4.61 -1.93 11.33
CA PRO A 221 5.83 -2.75 11.34
C PRO A 221 6.89 -2.38 10.27
N ALA A 222 6.56 -1.49 9.32
CA ALA A 222 7.24 -1.43 8.04
C ALA A 222 8.75 -1.13 8.14
N ILE A 223 9.12 -0.13 8.94
CA ILE A 223 10.53 0.25 9.14
C ILE A 223 11.23 -0.76 10.04
N THR A 224 10.58 -1.17 11.13
CA THR A 224 11.16 -2.11 12.10
C THR A 224 11.50 -3.47 11.47
N LEU A 225 10.67 -3.99 10.55
CA LEU A 225 10.99 -5.21 9.80
C LEU A 225 12.30 -5.08 9.01
N ILE A 226 12.50 -3.94 8.36
CA ILE A 226 13.65 -3.72 7.50
C ILE A 226 14.91 -3.46 8.32
N GLU A 227 14.83 -2.63 9.36
CA GLU A 227 16.00 -2.20 10.13
C GLU A 227 16.39 -3.16 11.24
N ARG A 228 15.43 -3.67 12.01
CA ARG A 228 15.71 -4.54 13.17
C ARG A 228 15.75 -6.02 12.82
N TYR A 229 14.92 -6.45 11.85
CA TYR A 229 14.86 -7.85 11.44
C TYR A 229 15.61 -8.14 10.13
N ASN A 230 16.34 -7.16 9.60
CA ASN A 230 17.17 -7.26 8.40
C ASN A 230 16.42 -7.88 7.21
N VAL A 231 15.17 -7.46 7.02
CA VAL A 231 14.36 -7.88 5.88
C VAL A 231 14.80 -7.10 4.64
N SER A 232 15.14 -7.83 3.58
CA SER A 232 15.56 -7.26 2.29
C SER A 232 14.50 -7.35 1.20
N ASN A 233 13.46 -8.16 1.41
CA ASN A 233 12.36 -8.35 0.47
C ASN A 233 11.02 -8.17 1.19
N ILE A 234 10.11 -7.38 0.64
CA ILE A 234 8.77 -7.17 1.20
C ILE A 234 7.72 -7.76 0.27
N VAL A 235 6.81 -8.56 0.82
CA VAL A 235 5.56 -8.95 0.16
C VAL A 235 4.41 -8.12 0.74
N PHE A 236 3.72 -7.39 -0.14
CA PHE A 236 2.80 -6.32 0.23
C PHE A 236 1.43 -6.50 -0.45
N PRO A 237 0.56 -7.32 0.15
CA PRO A 237 -0.87 -7.29 -0.15
C PRO A 237 -1.45 -5.91 0.19
N THR A 238 -2.21 -5.33 -0.74
CA THR A 238 -2.82 -4.02 -0.51
C THR A 238 -4.17 -3.88 -1.22
N ALA A 239 -5.04 -3.06 -0.65
CA ALA A 239 -6.23 -2.50 -1.28
C ALA A 239 -6.05 -0.97 -1.20
N TRP A 240 -5.16 -0.44 -2.03
CA TRP A 240 -4.75 0.97 -1.98
C TRP A 240 -5.65 1.84 -2.85
N MET A 241 -6.20 2.92 -2.29
CA MET A 241 -6.91 3.95 -3.06
C MET A 241 -5.94 5.04 -3.50
N ASP A 242 -5.83 5.24 -4.81
CA ASP A 242 -4.94 6.24 -5.37
C ASP A 242 -5.34 7.68 -4.97
N ALA A 243 -4.38 8.42 -4.41
CA ALA A 243 -4.51 9.82 -4.04
C ALA A 243 -3.36 10.65 -4.64
N LEU A 244 -3.60 11.28 -5.79
CA LEU A 244 -2.64 12.17 -6.41
C LEU A 244 -2.47 13.48 -5.62
N PRO A 245 -1.30 14.13 -5.68
CA PRO A 245 -0.16 13.82 -6.55
C PRO A 245 0.97 12.98 -5.93
N LEU A 246 0.85 12.55 -4.66
CA LEU A 246 1.95 11.95 -3.89
C LEU A 246 1.67 10.53 -3.36
N LEU A 247 0.44 10.02 -3.51
CA LEU A 247 0.00 8.75 -2.91
C LEU A 247 -0.75 7.89 -3.94
N SER A 248 -0.30 7.89 -5.20
CA SER A 248 -0.66 6.80 -6.12
C SER A 248 0.09 5.53 -5.72
N ALA A 249 -0.55 4.37 -5.81
CA ALA A 249 0.00 3.08 -5.39
C ALA A 249 1.37 2.82 -6.05
N ILE A 250 1.43 2.87 -7.38
CA ILE A 250 2.68 2.59 -8.11
C ILE A 250 3.79 3.59 -7.75
N GLN A 251 3.42 4.83 -7.45
CA GLN A 251 4.34 5.91 -7.13
C GLN A 251 4.95 5.67 -5.75
N PHE A 252 4.13 5.67 -4.72
CA PHE A 252 4.59 5.63 -3.34
C PHE A 252 5.25 4.28 -3.00
N HIS A 253 4.68 3.15 -3.47
CA HIS A 253 5.25 1.83 -3.20
C HIS A 253 6.64 1.66 -3.83
N SER A 254 6.84 2.18 -5.05
CA SER A 254 8.17 2.12 -5.71
C SER A 254 9.19 3.04 -5.03
N ALA A 255 8.76 4.22 -4.58
CA ALA A 255 9.57 5.17 -3.83
C ALA A 255 9.99 4.60 -2.48
N PHE A 256 9.08 3.91 -1.77
CA PHE A 256 9.40 3.21 -0.53
C PHE A 256 10.47 2.14 -0.75
N ALA A 257 10.34 1.32 -1.81
CA ALA A 257 11.34 0.30 -2.14
C ALA A 257 12.73 0.89 -2.42
N GLN A 258 12.78 1.98 -3.20
CA GLN A 258 14.03 2.69 -3.50
C GLN A 258 14.62 3.37 -2.25
N GLY A 259 13.79 4.07 -1.48
CA GLY A 259 14.19 4.75 -0.26
C GLY A 259 14.74 3.76 0.75
N MET A 260 14.02 2.67 1.04
CA MET A 260 14.39 1.64 2.02
C MET A 260 15.47 0.66 1.55
N GLY A 261 15.81 0.67 0.26
CA GLY A 261 16.80 -0.24 -0.30
C GLY A 261 16.35 -1.71 -0.26
N VAL A 262 15.08 -1.99 -0.54
CA VAL A 262 14.51 -3.35 -0.53
C VAL A 262 13.89 -3.74 -1.87
N ASN A 263 13.76 -5.05 -2.12
CA ASN A 263 12.83 -5.55 -3.13
C ASN A 263 11.41 -5.47 -2.56
N PHE A 264 10.42 -5.11 -3.38
CA PHE A 264 9.05 -4.88 -2.93
C PHE A 264 8.03 -5.42 -3.93
N LEU A 265 7.18 -6.33 -3.48
CA LEU A 265 6.17 -7.03 -4.28
C LEU A 265 4.77 -6.53 -3.88
N ALA A 266 4.25 -5.53 -4.59
CA ALA A 266 2.95 -4.92 -4.32
C ALA A 266 1.84 -5.55 -5.17
N ALA A 267 0.87 -6.18 -4.52
CA ALA A 267 -0.33 -6.73 -5.16
C ALA A 267 -1.56 -5.94 -4.70
N ASN A 268 -2.22 -5.23 -5.62
CA ASN A 268 -3.42 -4.43 -5.35
C ASN A 268 -4.69 -5.09 -5.88
N ILE A 269 -5.86 -4.72 -5.36
CA ILE A 269 -7.13 -5.04 -6.01
C ILE A 269 -7.36 -4.09 -7.21
N HIS A 270 -8.10 -4.56 -8.22
CA HIS A 270 -8.46 -3.84 -9.43
C HIS A 270 -9.94 -3.47 -9.41
N VAL A 271 -10.24 -2.30 -8.84
CA VAL A 271 -11.58 -1.70 -8.78
C VAL A 271 -11.46 -0.22 -9.16
N PRO A 272 -11.28 0.11 -10.45
CA PRO A 272 -10.90 1.45 -10.88
C PRO A 272 -11.86 2.56 -10.51
N ASN A 273 -13.17 2.28 -10.54
CA ASN A 273 -14.21 3.24 -10.13
C ASN A 273 -14.13 3.64 -8.64
N LYS A 274 -13.35 2.93 -7.83
CA LYS A 274 -13.07 3.26 -6.43
C LYS A 274 -11.59 3.63 -6.21
N ARG A 275 -10.83 3.83 -7.28
CA ARG A 275 -9.40 4.15 -7.28
C ARG A 275 -8.50 3.05 -6.72
N PHE A 276 -8.98 1.81 -6.65
CA PHE A 276 -8.12 0.67 -6.33
C PHE A 276 -7.52 0.13 -7.62
N HIS A 277 -6.24 0.39 -7.84
CA HIS A 277 -5.46 -0.11 -8.97
C HIS A 277 -3.99 0.21 -8.72
N GLY A 278 -3.08 -0.41 -9.46
CA GLY A 278 -1.67 -0.13 -9.34
C GLY A 278 -0.93 -1.18 -8.52
N SER A 279 -0.34 -2.13 -9.24
CA SER A 279 0.47 -3.22 -8.69
C SER A 279 1.85 -3.22 -9.33
N GLY A 280 2.84 -3.81 -8.68
CA GLY A 280 4.15 -3.89 -9.28
C GLY A 280 5.21 -4.57 -8.44
N ILE A 281 6.35 -4.71 -9.11
CA ILE A 281 7.57 -5.30 -8.60
C ILE A 281 8.65 -4.22 -8.67
N TYR A 282 9.17 -3.86 -7.50
CA TYR A 282 10.10 -2.74 -7.32
C TYR A 282 11.40 -3.22 -6.66
N THR A 283 12.49 -2.50 -6.94
CA THR A 283 13.83 -2.81 -6.43
C THR A 283 14.47 -1.55 -5.86
N PRO A 284 15.62 -1.66 -5.15
CA PRO A 284 16.38 -0.49 -4.72
C PRO A 284 16.77 0.44 -5.86
N GLY A 285 16.93 -0.11 -7.08
CA GLY A 285 17.26 0.66 -8.28
C GLY A 285 16.07 1.34 -8.96
N GLY A 286 14.85 1.20 -8.41
CA GLY A 286 13.61 1.71 -9.00
C GLY A 286 12.67 0.59 -9.49
N PRO A 287 11.58 0.95 -10.19
CA PRO A 287 10.55 0.01 -10.60
C PRO A 287 11.02 -0.91 -11.73
N LYS A 288 10.83 -2.23 -11.56
CA LYS A 288 11.16 -3.23 -12.58
C LYS A 288 10.02 -3.48 -13.53
N LYS A 289 8.82 -3.72 -12.99
CA LYS A 289 7.60 -3.93 -13.78
C LYS A 289 6.41 -3.54 -12.93
N PHE A 290 5.44 -2.88 -13.54
CA PHE A 290 4.22 -2.47 -12.85
C PHE A 290 3.06 -2.51 -13.83
N TYR A 291 1.86 -2.52 -13.28
CA TYR A 291 0.61 -2.38 -14.01
C TYR A 291 -0.15 -1.24 -13.38
N TYR A 292 -0.61 -0.32 -14.22
CA TYR A 292 -1.49 0.76 -13.84
C TYR A 292 -2.59 0.80 -14.89
N ASN A 293 -3.82 0.74 -14.43
CA ASN A 293 -4.99 0.87 -15.27
C ASN A 293 -6.13 1.43 -14.43
N ASP A 294 -6.39 2.72 -14.60
CA ASP A 294 -7.44 3.44 -13.90
C ASP A 294 -8.73 3.57 -14.73
N VAL A 295 -8.81 2.87 -15.87
CA VAL A 295 -10.04 2.74 -16.65
C VAL A 295 -10.67 1.38 -16.38
N GLY A 296 -12.01 1.32 -16.36
CA GLY A 296 -12.78 0.12 -15.97
C GLY A 296 -12.69 -1.07 -16.92
N TYR A 297 -11.91 -0.98 -18.01
CA TYR A 297 -11.70 -2.04 -18.99
C TYR A 297 -10.25 -2.55 -18.86
N GLY A 298 -10.04 -3.87 -18.75
CA GLY A 298 -8.68 -4.46 -18.72
C GLY A 298 -8.47 -5.60 -17.74
N GLY A 299 -9.38 -5.80 -16.77
CA GLY A 299 -9.38 -6.95 -15.86
C GLY A 299 -8.13 -7.07 -14.98
N GLY A 300 -8.01 -8.20 -14.29
CA GLY A 300 -6.87 -8.48 -13.43
C GLY A 300 -5.59 -8.71 -14.23
N LYS A 301 -4.43 -8.47 -13.61
CA LYS A 301 -3.12 -8.59 -14.28
C LYS A 301 -2.10 -9.32 -13.44
N LEU A 302 -1.57 -10.42 -13.98
CA LEU A 302 -0.37 -11.05 -13.44
C LEU A 302 0.89 -10.35 -13.96
N ILE A 303 1.77 -9.98 -13.03
CA ILE A 303 3.03 -9.30 -13.32
C ILE A 303 4.16 -10.19 -12.82
N ILE A 304 4.99 -10.68 -13.75
CA ILE A 304 6.15 -11.54 -13.45
C ILE A 304 7.44 -10.79 -13.79
N SER A 305 8.45 -10.88 -12.89
CA SER A 305 9.78 -10.32 -13.10
C SER A 305 10.84 -11.08 -12.28
N GLN A 306 12.03 -11.26 -12.85
CA GLN A 306 13.20 -11.76 -12.14
C GLN A 306 13.89 -10.64 -11.35
N LEU A 307 14.30 -10.94 -10.12
CA LEU A 307 14.96 -10.03 -9.20
C LEU A 307 16.28 -10.61 -8.71
N ASN A 308 17.18 -9.72 -8.34
CA ASN A 308 18.43 -10.10 -7.68
C ASN A 308 18.17 -10.31 -6.20
N VAL A 309 18.85 -11.30 -5.62
CA VAL A 309 18.96 -11.45 -4.18
C VAL A 309 19.80 -10.30 -3.62
N ILE A 310 19.31 -9.64 -2.58
CA ILE A 310 20.01 -8.53 -1.92
C ILE A 310 20.83 -9.11 -0.77
N GLU A 311 22.13 -9.24 -0.99
CA GLU A 311 23.07 -9.77 0.03
C GLU A 311 23.41 -8.71 1.10
N ASN A 312 23.60 -7.46 0.69
CA ASN A 312 23.95 -6.35 1.57
C ASN A 312 23.10 -5.12 1.25
N ARG A 313 22.23 -4.74 2.18
CA ARG A 313 21.46 -3.48 2.08
C ARG A 313 22.41 -2.30 2.25
N ARG A 314 22.40 -1.36 1.31
CA ARG A 314 23.18 -0.12 1.46
C ARG A 314 22.58 0.71 2.61
N PRO A 315 23.38 1.21 3.56
CA PRO A 315 22.89 2.08 4.62
C PRO A 315 22.20 3.31 4.04
N HIS A 316 21.12 3.75 4.69
CA HIS A 316 20.53 5.05 4.42
C HIS A 316 21.55 6.14 4.76
N VAL A 317 21.89 6.99 3.80
CA VAL A 317 22.83 8.10 4.03
C VAL A 317 22.04 9.39 4.19
N ALA A 318 22.20 10.00 5.37
CA ALA A 318 21.72 11.36 5.65
C ALA A 318 22.42 12.35 4.72
N TYR A 319 21.68 13.30 4.17
CA TYR A 319 22.25 14.39 3.38
C TYR A 319 23.03 15.36 4.29
N ASN A 320 24.28 15.62 3.93
CA ASN A 320 25.13 16.63 4.56
C ASN A 320 25.63 17.60 3.49
N GLU A 321 24.80 18.54 3.05
CA GLU A 321 25.31 19.74 2.37
C GLU A 321 24.30 20.88 2.49
N VAL A 322 24.61 21.89 3.30
CA VAL A 322 23.81 23.11 3.39
C VAL A 322 24.56 24.20 2.63
N GLN A 323 24.10 24.54 1.43
CA GLN A 323 24.26 25.88 0.89
C GLN A 323 22.88 26.54 0.88
N ARG A 324 22.75 27.67 1.58
CA ARG A 324 21.56 28.53 1.55
C ARG A 324 21.57 29.37 0.27
N PRO A 325 20.60 29.25 -0.65
CA PRO A 325 20.50 30.18 -1.77
C PRO A 325 19.93 31.53 -1.31
N SER A 326 20.43 32.61 -1.90
CA SER A 326 20.39 33.97 -1.38
C SER A 326 19.30 34.87 -1.99
N SER A 327 18.29 34.33 -2.67
CA SER A 327 17.28 35.15 -3.35
C SER A 327 15.90 35.04 -2.69
N GLU A 328 15.31 36.17 -2.33
CA GLU A 328 13.88 36.26 -1.99
C GLU A 328 13.03 35.85 -3.20
N GLN A 329 12.28 34.76 -3.08
CA GLN A 329 11.35 34.29 -4.10
C GLN A 329 9.92 34.63 -3.68
N LYS A 330 9.09 35.08 -4.62
CA LYS A 330 7.67 35.32 -4.36
C LYS A 330 6.96 33.99 -4.14
N THR A 331 6.62 33.70 -2.89
CA THR A 331 5.92 32.46 -2.51
C THR A 331 4.41 32.61 -2.51
N PHE A 332 3.69 31.49 -2.55
CA PHE A 332 2.26 31.39 -2.32
C PHE A 332 1.91 30.11 -1.55
N HIS A 333 0.69 30.00 -1.06
CA HIS A 333 0.20 28.79 -0.39
C HIS A 333 -0.85 28.08 -1.24
N SER A 334 -0.80 26.75 -1.21
CA SER A 334 -1.83 25.87 -1.76
C SER A 334 -1.82 24.54 -1.02
N TYR A 335 -2.85 23.72 -1.22
CA TYR A 335 -3.02 22.47 -0.50
C TYR A 335 -2.64 21.27 -1.37
N VAL A 336 -1.85 20.36 -0.82
CA VAL A 336 -1.58 19.04 -1.37
C VAL A 336 -2.17 18.03 -0.40
N PHE A 337 -3.22 17.31 -0.81
CA PHE A 337 -3.90 16.34 0.07
C PHE A 337 -4.19 16.87 1.48
N TYR A 338 -4.83 18.05 1.55
CA TYR A 338 -5.20 18.77 2.78
C TYR A 338 -4.05 19.39 3.58
N ASP A 339 -2.80 19.18 3.19
CA ASP A 339 -1.65 19.82 3.83
C ASP A 339 -1.33 21.14 3.15
N LYS A 340 -1.11 22.21 3.94
CA LYS A 340 -0.83 23.55 3.44
C LYS A 340 0.67 23.71 3.11
N PHE A 341 1.00 23.64 1.83
CA PHE A 341 2.37 23.80 1.34
C PHE A 341 2.72 25.28 1.15
N THR A 342 4.02 25.57 1.18
CA THR A 342 4.58 26.83 0.68
C THR A 342 5.23 26.56 -0.67
N PHE A 343 4.79 27.28 -1.71
CA PHE A 343 5.20 27.08 -3.10
C PHE A 343 5.89 28.31 -3.69
N VAL A 344 6.76 28.08 -4.65
CA VAL A 344 7.24 29.04 -5.65
C VAL A 344 6.87 28.54 -7.05
N GLU A 345 6.44 29.45 -7.91
CA GLU A 345 6.05 29.15 -9.29
C GLU A 345 7.28 29.11 -10.22
N LEU A 346 7.34 28.14 -11.13
CA LEU A 346 8.40 28.08 -12.14
C LEU A 346 8.09 29.06 -13.28
N GLN A 347 8.47 30.32 -13.12
CA GLN A 347 8.19 31.37 -14.11
C GLN A 347 9.12 31.35 -15.34
N ARG A 348 10.33 30.79 -15.18
CA ARG A 348 11.35 30.71 -16.22
C ARG A 348 11.48 29.27 -16.74
N SER A 349 11.99 29.11 -17.95
CA SER A 349 12.25 27.78 -18.54
C SER A 349 13.41 27.04 -17.89
N SER A 350 14.27 27.72 -17.13
CA SER A 350 15.32 27.11 -16.32
C SER A 350 15.66 28.00 -15.13
N GLY A 351 16.23 27.40 -14.09
CA GLY A 351 16.68 28.16 -12.93
C GLY A 351 17.01 27.30 -11.71
N VAL A 352 17.39 27.99 -10.64
CA VAL A 352 17.60 27.43 -9.31
C VAL A 352 16.58 28.04 -8.36
N LEU A 353 15.77 27.22 -7.71
CA LEU A 353 14.71 27.64 -6.80
C LEU A 353 14.95 27.12 -5.38
N SER A 354 14.46 27.88 -4.40
CA SER A 354 14.52 27.49 -3.00
C SER A 354 13.28 27.96 -2.27
N VAL A 355 12.68 27.06 -1.49
CA VAL A 355 11.49 27.34 -0.71
C VAL A 355 11.59 26.63 0.62
N CYS A 356 11.26 27.33 1.70
CA CYS A 356 11.30 26.79 3.05
C CYS A 356 9.90 26.79 3.66
N ASN A 357 9.62 25.78 4.48
CA ASN A 357 8.46 25.69 5.34
C ASN A 357 8.93 25.12 6.69
N ASN A 358 8.73 25.89 7.76
CA ASN A 358 9.26 25.58 9.09
C ASN A 358 10.76 25.25 9.07
N ARG A 359 11.14 23.99 9.36
CA ARG A 359 12.55 23.55 9.48
C ARG A 359 13.07 22.92 8.19
N LEU A 360 12.21 22.74 7.18
CA LEU A 360 12.57 22.16 5.89
C LEU A 360 12.80 23.27 4.87
N CYS A 361 13.99 23.30 4.28
CA CYS A 361 14.29 24.05 3.06
C CYS A 361 14.53 23.07 1.91
N CYS A 362 13.85 23.31 0.80
CA CYS A 362 13.89 22.51 -0.41
C CYS A 362 14.57 23.29 -1.53
N HIS A 363 15.35 22.60 -2.36
CA HIS A 363 16.12 23.18 -3.46
C HIS A 363 15.86 22.42 -4.76
N LEU A 364 15.71 23.18 -5.84
CA LEU A 364 15.46 22.66 -7.19
C LEU A 364 16.41 23.32 -8.19
N GLU A 365 17.15 22.54 -8.96
CA GLU A 365 17.77 22.98 -10.22
C GLU A 365 16.98 22.35 -11.37
N TYR A 366 16.55 23.14 -12.35
CA TYR A 366 15.71 22.62 -13.44
C TYR A 366 15.96 23.31 -14.79
N ALA A 367 15.66 22.58 -15.86
CA ALA A 367 15.56 23.11 -17.21
C ALA A 367 14.45 22.38 -17.99
N ILE A 368 13.47 23.12 -18.51
CA ILE A 368 12.33 22.62 -19.29
C ILE A 368 12.74 22.51 -20.77
N ASN A 369 12.45 21.39 -21.43
CA ASN A 369 12.87 21.11 -22.81
C ASN A 369 11.88 21.63 -23.86
N LYS A 370 10.57 21.43 -23.67
CA LYS A 370 9.51 21.67 -24.67
C LYS A 370 8.18 21.96 -23.98
N ASP A 371 7.40 22.88 -24.58
CA ASP A 371 6.06 23.36 -24.18
C ASP A 371 5.97 23.89 -22.75
N ASN A 372 5.85 25.21 -22.61
CA ASN A 372 5.56 25.85 -21.32
C ASN A 372 4.05 25.99 -21.08
N SER A 373 3.26 25.03 -21.57
CA SER A 373 1.80 25.08 -21.49
C SER A 373 1.29 24.70 -20.10
N ASP A 374 2.04 23.85 -19.39
CA ASP A 374 1.77 23.52 -18.00
C ASP A 374 2.28 24.61 -17.05
N MET A 375 1.56 24.79 -15.95
CA MET A 375 2.05 25.55 -14.81
C MET A 375 2.68 24.58 -13.81
N TYR A 376 3.94 24.80 -13.42
CA TYR A 376 4.60 24.05 -12.36
C TYR A 376 4.86 24.91 -11.13
N ALA A 377 4.85 24.26 -9.97
CA ALA A 377 5.27 24.85 -8.72
C ALA A 377 6.23 23.92 -7.98
N PHE A 378 7.18 24.51 -7.25
CA PHE A 378 8.08 23.81 -6.36
C PHE A 378 7.77 24.20 -4.92
N GLY A 379 7.57 23.21 -4.04
CA GLY A 379 7.03 23.44 -2.71
C GLY A 379 7.71 22.64 -1.60
N ALA A 380 7.56 23.18 -0.39
CA ALA A 380 8.00 22.58 0.85
C ALA A 380 6.81 22.44 1.84
N PHE A 381 6.79 21.33 2.57
CA PHE A 381 5.91 21.09 3.71
C PHE A 381 6.68 20.45 4.85
N ASP A 382 6.46 20.93 6.08
CA ASP A 382 7.00 20.36 7.32
C ASP A 382 5.93 20.48 8.40
N GLY A 383 5.17 19.41 8.61
CA GLY A 383 4.01 19.44 9.51
C GLY A 383 3.33 18.10 9.74
N LEU A 384 2.38 18.10 10.67
CA LEU A 384 1.55 16.93 10.99
C LEU A 384 0.37 16.85 10.02
N HIS A 385 0.32 15.77 9.24
CA HIS A 385 -0.85 15.41 8.45
C HIS A 385 -1.91 14.80 9.37
N THR A 386 -3.18 15.16 9.17
CA THR A 386 -4.30 14.71 10.03
C THR A 386 -5.53 14.22 9.25
N HIS A 387 -5.51 14.22 7.92
CA HIS A 387 -6.64 13.79 7.10
C HIS A 387 -6.60 12.28 6.84
N GLU A 388 -7.66 11.54 7.18
CA GLU A 388 -7.69 10.06 7.04
C GLU A 388 -6.54 9.31 7.72
N GLY A 389 -5.85 9.94 8.67
CA GLY A 389 -4.70 9.38 9.38
C GLY A 389 -3.88 10.48 10.04
N GLN A 390 -3.00 10.11 10.98
CA GLN A 390 -2.13 11.06 11.67
C GLN A 390 -0.67 10.65 11.52
N TYR A 391 0.12 11.48 10.85
CA TYR A 391 1.53 11.21 10.58
C TYR A 391 2.31 12.48 10.19
N TYR A 392 3.54 12.64 10.70
CA TYR A 392 4.35 13.83 10.48
C TYR A 392 5.21 13.76 9.21
N LEU A 393 5.07 14.76 8.34
CA LEU A 393 5.70 14.77 7.03
C LEU A 393 6.75 15.90 6.92
N GLN A 394 7.82 15.61 6.18
CA GLN A 394 8.63 16.62 5.53
C GLN A 394 8.66 16.31 4.04
N ILE A 395 8.29 17.24 3.16
CA ILE A 395 8.15 16.98 1.72
C ILE A 395 8.74 18.12 0.92
N CYS A 396 9.60 17.78 -0.03
CA CYS A 396 9.99 18.65 -1.14
C CYS A 396 9.35 18.13 -2.42
N THR A 397 8.63 18.95 -3.17
CA THR A 397 7.93 18.50 -4.39
C THR A 397 7.96 19.53 -5.51
N LEU A 398 8.37 19.11 -6.70
CA LEU A 398 8.06 19.76 -7.97
C LEU A 398 6.81 19.08 -8.52
N LEU A 399 5.76 19.84 -8.79
CA LEU A 399 4.52 19.28 -9.34
C LEU A 399 3.89 20.17 -10.41
N ARG A 400 3.15 19.53 -11.31
CA ARG A 400 2.29 20.18 -12.28
C ARG A 400 0.99 20.60 -11.60
N CYS A 401 0.64 21.89 -11.66
CA CYS A 401 -0.62 22.41 -11.13
C CYS A 401 -1.78 21.93 -12.01
N ALA A 402 -2.96 21.68 -11.43
CA ALA A 402 -4.07 21.09 -12.19
C ALA A 402 -4.55 21.99 -13.35
N ASN A 403 -4.39 23.30 -13.22
CA ASN A 403 -4.60 24.30 -14.26
C ASN A 403 -3.64 25.49 -14.09
N LYS A 404 -3.85 26.60 -14.82
CA LYS A 404 -3.00 27.81 -14.78
C LYS A 404 -3.28 28.75 -13.60
N THR A 405 -3.72 28.22 -12.47
CA THR A 405 -3.96 28.99 -11.23
C THR A 405 -3.15 28.42 -10.06
N ARG A 406 -2.64 29.32 -9.20
CA ARG A 406 -1.83 28.96 -8.03
C ARG A 406 -2.57 28.05 -7.04
N SER A 407 -3.87 28.27 -6.84
CA SER A 407 -4.72 27.45 -5.97
C SER A 407 -4.93 26.03 -6.48
N SER A 408 -4.64 25.76 -7.75
CA SER A 408 -4.72 24.41 -8.34
C SER A 408 -3.44 23.59 -8.15
N CYS A 409 -2.35 24.20 -7.66
CA CYS A 409 -1.11 23.50 -7.38
C CYS A 409 -1.31 22.58 -6.17
N GLY A 410 -1.17 21.26 -6.37
CA GLY A 410 -1.47 20.24 -5.37
C GLY A 410 -2.83 19.56 -5.54
N GLN A 411 -3.71 20.08 -6.41
CA GLN A 411 -4.93 19.36 -6.79
C GLN A 411 -4.62 18.17 -7.70
N PRO A 412 -5.41 17.07 -7.64
CA PRO A 412 -5.22 15.90 -8.48
C PRO A 412 -5.27 16.24 -9.97
N THR A 413 -4.27 15.78 -10.72
CA THR A 413 -4.26 15.82 -12.18
C THR A 413 -3.44 14.66 -12.72
N LYS A 414 -3.83 14.10 -13.86
CA LYS A 414 -3.13 12.96 -14.49
C LYS A 414 -2.39 13.35 -15.77
N GLN A 415 -2.67 14.54 -16.29
CA GLN A 415 -2.14 15.01 -17.56
C GLN A 415 -1.07 16.07 -17.32
N ALA A 416 0.08 15.86 -17.94
CA ALA A 416 1.14 16.84 -18.13
C ALA A 416 1.65 16.71 -19.57
N TYR A 417 2.23 17.79 -20.07
CA TYR A 417 2.75 17.92 -21.44
C TYR A 417 4.24 18.28 -21.46
N SER A 418 4.75 18.90 -20.40
CA SER A 418 6.12 19.42 -20.35
C SER A 418 7.16 18.36 -20.00
N GLU A 419 8.22 18.30 -20.81
CA GLU A 419 9.43 17.49 -20.56
C GLU A 419 10.56 18.36 -20.01
N PHE A 420 11.49 17.77 -19.26
CA PHE A 420 12.64 18.44 -18.68
C PHE A 420 13.97 17.91 -19.24
N ASN A 421 14.91 18.83 -19.47
CA ASN A 421 16.30 18.56 -19.78
C ASN A 421 17.09 18.12 -18.55
N ASP A 422 16.89 18.81 -17.42
CA ASP A 422 17.51 18.50 -16.14
C ASP A 422 16.53 18.80 -15.01
N ILE A 423 16.60 17.99 -13.96
CA ILE A 423 15.90 18.15 -12.68
C ILE A 423 16.83 17.61 -11.60
N LYS A 424 17.10 18.42 -10.58
CA LYS A 424 17.80 18.01 -9.35
C LYS A 424 17.08 18.57 -8.15
N ILE A 425 16.62 17.70 -7.25
CA ILE A 425 15.90 18.06 -6.02
C ILE A 425 16.65 17.52 -4.81
N TYR A 426 16.75 18.34 -3.77
CA TYR A 426 17.31 18.02 -2.47
C TYR A 426 16.71 18.93 -1.39
N GLY A 427 16.90 18.59 -0.12
CA GLY A 427 16.37 19.41 0.98
C GLY A 427 16.97 19.06 2.34
N THR A 428 16.73 19.92 3.33
CA THR A 428 17.27 19.81 4.69
C THR A 428 16.41 18.91 5.58
N PHE A 429 16.18 17.67 5.16
CA PHE A 429 15.35 16.71 5.89
C PHE A 429 15.93 16.41 7.28
N GLN A 430 15.06 16.36 8.29
CA GLN A 430 15.38 15.97 9.67
C GLN A 430 15.21 14.47 9.92
N THR A 431 15.23 13.67 8.86
CA THR A 431 14.98 12.23 8.87
C THR A 431 15.79 11.55 7.78
N ASN A 432 16.14 10.28 8.02
CA ASN A 432 16.77 9.41 7.03
C ASN A 432 15.74 8.63 6.20
N TYR A 433 14.47 8.67 6.60
CA TYR A 433 13.37 7.99 5.92
C TYR A 433 12.75 8.91 4.88
N VAL A 434 13.41 9.01 3.74
CA VAL A 434 12.98 9.82 2.59
C VAL A 434 12.78 8.91 1.37
N PHE A 435 11.61 9.01 0.77
CA PHE A 435 11.17 8.17 -0.34
C PHE A 435 11.16 9.01 -1.64
N PRO A 436 12.05 8.73 -2.61
CA PRO A 436 12.14 9.50 -3.84
C PRO A 436 11.04 9.09 -4.84
N GLU A 437 10.26 10.06 -5.29
CA GLU A 437 9.13 9.84 -6.20
C GLU A 437 9.37 10.52 -7.54
N VAL A 438 9.10 9.80 -8.63
CA VAL A 438 9.08 10.37 -9.98
C VAL A 438 7.87 9.83 -10.72
N LEU A 439 6.86 10.68 -10.88
CA LEU A 439 5.63 10.34 -11.58
C LEU A 439 5.55 11.09 -12.90
N LYS A 440 5.18 10.37 -13.96
CA LYS A 440 5.07 10.90 -15.31
C LYS A 440 3.66 10.67 -15.85
N SER A 441 3.26 11.52 -16.79
CA SER A 441 2.04 11.36 -17.58
C SER A 441 2.33 10.65 -18.89
N ARG A 442 1.56 9.62 -19.25
CA ARG A 442 1.60 9.01 -20.57
C ARG A 442 0.87 9.92 -21.57
N LYS A 443 1.60 10.45 -22.56
CA LYS A 443 1.07 11.44 -23.54
C LYS A 443 -0.25 11.05 -24.23
N ARG A 444 -0.46 9.74 -24.48
CA ARG A 444 -1.60 9.26 -25.28
C ARG A 444 -2.93 9.37 -24.55
N ASP A 445 -2.96 9.07 -23.25
CA ASP A 445 -4.20 8.85 -22.50
C ASP A 445 -4.15 9.40 -21.07
N GLY A 446 -3.05 10.03 -20.67
CA GLY A 446 -2.87 10.57 -19.32
C GLY A 446 -2.73 9.49 -18.25
N GLN A 447 -2.54 8.22 -18.59
CA GLN A 447 -2.26 7.21 -17.56
C GLN A 447 -0.92 7.48 -16.88
N LEU A 448 -0.85 7.12 -15.60
CA LEU A 448 0.35 7.29 -14.81
C LEU A 448 1.44 6.33 -15.27
N ASN A 449 2.68 6.82 -15.23
CA ASN A 449 3.86 6.06 -15.62
C ASN A 449 5.02 6.37 -14.67
N LEU A 450 5.81 5.37 -14.32
CA LEU A 450 6.99 5.55 -13.47
C LEU A 450 8.26 5.75 -14.29
N ALA A 451 9.27 6.34 -13.65
CA ALA A 451 10.61 6.39 -14.20
C ALA A 451 11.41 5.14 -13.83
N SER A 452 11.44 4.14 -14.70
CA SER A 452 12.24 2.92 -14.52
C SER A 452 13.74 3.11 -14.77
N ASN A 453 14.13 4.22 -15.42
CA ASN A 453 15.51 4.53 -15.76
C ASN A 453 15.72 6.04 -15.97
N GLY A 454 16.98 6.47 -16.00
CA GLY A 454 17.33 7.88 -16.23
C GLY A 454 17.24 8.77 -14.99
N TRP A 455 17.18 8.17 -13.80
CA TRP A 455 17.14 8.86 -12.50
C TRP A 455 18.10 8.19 -11.54
N LYS A 456 18.67 8.99 -10.64
CA LYS A 456 19.49 8.53 -9.53
C LYS A 456 19.04 9.23 -8.26
N TYR A 457 18.87 8.43 -7.20
CA TYR A 457 18.73 8.91 -5.84
C TYR A 457 19.96 8.46 -5.06
N ASN A 458 20.75 9.41 -4.59
CA ASN A 458 21.94 9.12 -3.78
C ASN A 458 22.19 10.27 -2.81
N ASN A 459 22.55 9.95 -1.57
CA ASN A 459 22.86 10.92 -0.51
C ASN A 459 21.79 12.02 -0.40
N GLY A 460 20.50 11.67 -0.41
CA GLY A 460 19.39 12.63 -0.31
C GLY A 460 19.15 13.52 -1.53
N VAL A 461 19.89 13.33 -2.64
CA VAL A 461 19.71 14.07 -3.89
C VAL A 461 19.03 13.19 -4.92
N LEU A 462 17.88 13.64 -5.44
CA LEU A 462 17.18 13.03 -6.57
C LEU A 462 17.48 13.82 -7.84
N ARG A 463 18.08 13.18 -8.84
CA ARG A 463 18.47 13.85 -10.09
C ARG A 463 18.15 13.03 -11.33
N ALA A 464 17.69 13.70 -12.39
CA ALA A 464 17.61 13.14 -13.73
C ALA A 464 19.03 12.96 -14.33
N THR A 465 19.37 11.78 -14.81
CA THR A 465 20.69 11.52 -15.43
C THR A 465 20.71 11.78 -16.93
N ARG A 466 19.56 12.16 -17.48
CA ARG A 466 19.33 12.45 -18.89
C ARG A 466 17.98 13.17 -19.02
N LYS A 467 17.73 13.74 -20.19
CA LYS A 467 16.43 14.31 -20.54
C LYS A 467 15.28 13.33 -20.24
N THR A 468 14.20 13.84 -19.67
CA THR A 468 12.97 13.07 -19.44
C THR A 468 12.31 12.71 -20.77
N THR A 469 11.95 11.44 -20.95
CA THR A 469 11.32 10.94 -22.19
C THR A 469 9.81 11.08 -22.24
N HIS A 470 9.18 11.46 -21.12
CA HIS A 470 7.75 11.66 -20.99
C HIS A 470 7.49 12.88 -20.11
N PRO A 471 6.31 13.52 -20.23
CA PRO A 471 5.95 14.64 -19.40
C PRO A 471 5.98 14.30 -17.91
N VAL A 472 6.51 15.22 -17.11
CA VAL A 472 6.67 15.03 -15.67
C VAL A 472 5.40 15.48 -14.97
N LEU A 473 4.80 14.64 -14.14
CA LEU A 473 3.65 15.04 -13.32
C LEU A 473 4.13 15.59 -11.97
N SER A 474 5.03 14.84 -11.33
CA SER A 474 5.67 15.24 -10.08
C SER A 474 7.05 14.60 -9.92
N VAL A 475 7.92 15.30 -9.20
CA VAL A 475 9.21 14.81 -8.70
C VAL A 475 9.30 15.24 -7.24
N SER A 476 9.36 14.28 -6.33
CA SER A 476 9.24 14.56 -4.90
C SER A 476 10.25 13.77 -4.07
N LEU A 477 10.56 14.33 -2.90
CA LEU A 477 11.23 13.65 -1.80
C LEU A 477 10.23 13.62 -0.64
N PHE A 478 9.65 12.45 -0.38
CA PHE A 478 8.63 12.26 0.64
C PHE A 478 9.27 11.74 1.94
N GLY A 479 9.40 12.60 2.94
CA GLY A 479 10.05 12.29 4.22
C GLY A 479 9.06 12.01 5.35
N ARG A 480 9.36 11.00 6.18
CA ARG A 480 8.60 10.66 7.39
C ARG A 480 9.42 10.91 8.66
N ILE A 481 8.83 11.60 9.63
CA ILE A 481 9.39 11.75 10.98
C ILE A 481 8.51 11.00 11.96
N TYR A 482 8.68 9.67 12.02
CA TYR A 482 7.82 8.78 12.82
C TYR A 482 7.75 9.16 14.31
N SER A 483 8.85 9.63 14.89
CA SER A 483 8.90 10.09 16.28
C SER A 483 8.02 11.31 16.59
N ARG A 484 7.51 12.01 15.56
CA ARG A 484 6.62 13.18 15.68
C ARG A 484 5.18 12.90 15.25
N ASP A 485 4.81 11.65 14.99
CA ASP A 485 3.44 11.28 14.62
C ASP A 485 2.43 11.57 15.74
N LYS A 486 2.87 11.70 17.00
CA LYS A 486 2.05 12.11 18.13
C LYS A 486 2.36 13.55 18.50
N LEU A 487 1.33 14.38 18.67
CA LEU A 487 1.50 15.73 19.25
C LEU A 487 2.14 15.61 20.64
N PRO A 488 3.02 16.55 21.04
CA PRO A 488 3.49 16.64 22.42
C PRO A 488 2.29 16.73 23.39
N PRO A 489 2.37 16.15 24.60
CA PRO A 489 1.36 16.36 25.62
C PRO A 489 1.16 17.86 25.87
N GLY A 490 -0.06 18.38 25.69
CA GLY A 490 -0.42 19.78 25.95
C GLY A 490 -0.77 20.64 24.73
N TYR A 491 -0.67 20.13 23.50
CA TYR A 491 -1.14 20.85 22.31
C TYR A 491 -2.65 20.58 22.09
N HIS A 492 -3.52 21.41 22.68
CA HIS A 492 -4.95 21.43 22.36
C HIS A 492 -5.20 22.31 21.14
N PHE A 493 -5.86 21.76 20.11
CA PHE A 493 -6.46 22.56 19.04
C PHE A 493 -7.54 23.46 19.63
N THR A 494 -7.27 24.76 19.74
CA THR A 494 -8.32 25.77 19.94
C THR A 494 -8.94 26.07 18.58
N GLY A 495 -9.97 25.32 18.21
CA GLY A 495 -10.72 25.52 16.96
C GLY A 495 -11.88 24.54 16.81
N SER A 496 -13.08 25.02 17.17
CA SER A 496 -14.43 24.43 17.00
C SER A 496 -14.72 23.03 17.58
N GLY A 497 -15.08 23.02 18.87
CA GLY A 497 -16.30 22.38 19.36
C GLY A 497 -16.49 20.87 19.22
N SER A 498 -15.68 20.05 19.89
CA SER A 498 -16.08 18.69 20.26
C SER A 498 -16.52 18.67 21.73
N LYS A 499 -17.83 18.82 21.97
CA LYS A 499 -18.41 18.37 23.24
C LYS A 499 -18.61 16.87 23.16
N SER A 500 -18.01 16.14 24.09
CA SER A 500 -18.33 14.75 24.39
C SER A 500 -19.82 14.61 24.67
N LEU A 501 -20.50 13.75 23.93
CA LEU A 501 -21.84 13.31 24.29
C LEU A 501 -21.80 11.81 24.56
N SER A 502 -21.85 11.52 25.86
CA SER A 502 -22.15 10.22 26.42
C SER A 502 -23.46 9.67 25.88
N SER A 503 -23.47 8.37 25.67
CA SER A 503 -24.61 7.52 25.33
C SER A 503 -25.79 7.66 26.30
N SER A 504 -26.89 8.25 25.85
CA SER A 504 -28.27 7.90 26.23
C SER A 504 -29.29 8.78 25.50
N LEU A 505 -30.39 8.18 25.05
CA LEU A 505 -31.60 8.76 24.47
C LEU A 505 -31.57 9.18 22.99
N TYR A 506 -31.90 8.24 22.11
CA TYR A 506 -32.84 8.50 21.01
C TYR A 506 -33.73 7.27 20.81
N LEU A 507 -34.84 7.23 21.54
CA LEU A 507 -36.05 6.52 21.16
C LEU A 507 -37.14 7.59 20.95
N SER A 508 -38.12 7.27 20.11
CA SER A 508 -39.31 8.07 19.71
C SER A 508 -39.05 9.24 18.75
N PHE A 509 -39.35 9.04 17.46
CA PHE A 509 -40.65 9.42 16.88
C PHE A 509 -40.79 8.78 15.48
N LEU A 510 -41.90 8.05 15.28
CA LEU A 510 -42.34 7.36 14.06
C LEU A 510 -43.44 8.20 13.38
N MET A 511 -43.24 8.57 12.10
CA MET A 511 -44.21 8.65 10.96
C MET A 511 -45.51 9.50 11.06
N PRO A 512 -46.31 9.69 9.98
CA PRO A 512 -46.03 10.03 8.56
C PRO A 512 -46.98 11.16 8.01
N VAL A 513 -46.70 11.78 6.85
CA VAL A 513 -47.77 12.40 6.00
C VAL A 513 -47.47 12.24 4.51
N LEU A 514 -48.42 11.63 3.80
CA LEU A 514 -48.56 11.58 2.34
C LEU A 514 -49.70 12.53 1.89
N LEU A 515 -49.61 13.03 0.64
CA LEU A 515 -50.69 13.46 -0.28
C LEU A 515 -51.41 14.81 -0.08
N LEU A 516 -51.19 15.75 -1.03
CA LEU A 516 -52.15 16.17 -2.07
C LEU A 516 -51.70 17.47 -2.78
N ALA A 517 -51.55 17.43 -4.12
CA ALA A 517 -52.04 18.45 -5.06
C ALA A 517 -51.86 17.96 -6.51
N VAL A 518 -52.99 17.88 -7.23
CA VAL A 518 -53.15 17.55 -8.66
C VAL A 518 -53.76 18.80 -9.35
N TYR A 519 -53.58 18.87 -10.68
CA TYR A 519 -53.98 19.88 -11.67
C TYR A 519 -52.96 21.03 -11.84
N GLY A 520 -52.40 21.33 -13.01
CA GLY A 520 -52.66 20.90 -14.39
C GLY A 520 -52.54 22.14 -15.29
N SER A 521 -51.65 22.12 -16.30
CA SER A 521 -51.72 22.96 -17.53
C SER A 521 -50.63 22.56 -18.55
N ASN A 522 -51.06 21.76 -19.52
CA ASN A 522 -50.87 21.85 -20.98
C ASN A 522 -49.49 22.07 -21.66
N MET A 523 -49.16 21.03 -22.45
CA MET A 523 -48.85 21.04 -23.90
C MET A 523 -47.61 21.76 -24.42
N ALA A 524 -46.64 20.95 -24.89
CA ALA A 524 -46.15 21.02 -26.27
C ALA A 524 -45.65 19.64 -26.73
N CYS A 525 -46.11 19.27 -27.92
CA CYS A 525 -45.96 18.01 -28.63
C CYS A 525 -44.65 17.97 -29.44
N GLY A 526 -44.14 16.78 -29.78
CA GLY A 526 -43.14 16.65 -30.86
C GLY A 526 -42.26 15.41 -30.81
N LEU A 527 -42.79 14.31 -31.35
CA LEU A 527 -42.06 13.13 -31.84
C LEU A 527 -40.81 13.48 -32.67
N PHE A 528 -39.76 12.64 -32.66
CA PHE A 528 -39.33 11.93 -33.88
C PHE A 528 -38.36 10.76 -33.56
N THR A 529 -38.92 9.56 -33.75
CA THR A 529 -38.40 8.25 -34.18
C THR A 529 -36.93 7.84 -34.03
N ARG A 530 -36.80 6.67 -33.41
CA ARG A 530 -35.87 5.57 -33.73
C ARG A 530 -36.35 4.86 -35.02
N MET A 531 -35.45 4.51 -35.94
CA MET A 531 -35.65 3.40 -36.89
C MET A 531 -34.30 2.75 -37.22
N ASP A 532 -34.34 1.42 -37.23
CA ASP A 532 -33.25 0.48 -37.36
C ASP A 532 -32.74 0.32 -38.80
N ASN A 533 -31.47 -0.09 -38.92
CA ASN A 533 -31.03 -1.26 -39.69
C ASN A 533 -29.69 -1.76 -39.15
#